data_AF-Q08I79-F1
#
_entry.id   AF-Q08I79-F1
#
_cell.length_a   1.000
_cell.length_b   1.000
_cell.length_c   1.000
_cell.angle_alpha   90.00
_cell.angle_beta   90.00
_cell.angle_gamma   90.00
#
_symmetry.space_group_name_H-M   'P 1'
#
loop_
_entity.id
_entity.type
_entity.pdbx_description
1 polymer ?
#
loop_
_entity_poly.entity_id
_entity_poly.type
_entity_poly.pdbx_seq_one_letter_code
_entity_poly.pdbx_strand_id
1 'polypeptide(L)'
;MQITRLFALLLMVLEWTRPGLSSPLRPICDLRVLDHFIKEAWDAEAALRACKDACSIATNFTVPLTRVDFDVWEAMNIEEQAQEVQSGIHVLNEAISSLQASNQTDVLQSHIDASINNIASIRQVLRSLSIPEYVPP
;
A
#
# COMPACT_ATOMS: atom_id res chain seq x y z
N MET A 1 -40.14 -27.70 -25.65
CA MET A 1 -40.34 -27.20 -24.27
C MET A 1 -39.54 -27.95 -23.18
N GLN A 2 -38.73 -28.97 -23.50
CA GLN A 2 -37.88 -29.66 -22.50
C GLN A 2 -36.44 -29.12 -22.44
N ILE A 3 -35.87 -28.71 -23.59
CA ILE A 3 -34.50 -28.17 -23.68
C ILE A 3 -34.32 -26.92 -22.82
N THR A 4 -35.30 -26.00 -22.83
CA THR A 4 -35.26 -24.76 -22.05
C THR A 4 -35.22 -25.01 -20.53
N ARG A 5 -35.86 -26.10 -20.06
CA ARG A 5 -35.89 -26.45 -18.63
C ARG A 5 -34.58 -27.09 -18.18
N LEU A 6 -33.98 -27.93 -19.03
CA LEU A 6 -32.67 -28.52 -18.76
C LEU A 6 -31.58 -27.44 -18.72
N PHE A 7 -31.65 -26.47 -19.62
CA PHE A 7 -30.71 -25.36 -19.67
C PHE A 7 -30.83 -24.44 -18.45
N ALA A 8 -32.06 -24.14 -18.01
CA ALA A 8 -32.29 -23.38 -16.77
C ALA A 8 -31.74 -24.12 -15.54
N LEU A 9 -31.93 -25.45 -15.46
CA LEU A 9 -31.38 -26.28 -14.40
C LEU A 9 -29.85 -26.29 -14.41
N LEU A 10 -29.22 -26.41 -15.58
CA LEU A 10 -27.77 -26.34 -15.72
C LEU A 10 -27.22 -24.99 -15.28
N LEU A 11 -27.86 -23.88 -15.65
CA LEU A 11 -27.44 -22.54 -15.23
C LEU A 11 -27.56 -22.34 -13.71
N MET A 12 -28.66 -22.83 -13.10
CA MET A 12 -28.82 -22.77 -11.64
C MET A 12 -27.78 -23.62 -10.91
N VAL A 13 -27.43 -24.80 -11.44
CA VAL A 13 -26.36 -25.64 -10.89
C VAL A 13 -25.01 -24.93 -11.06
N LEU A 14 -24.74 -24.29 -12.20
CA LEU A 14 -23.47 -23.58 -12.43
C LEU A 14 -23.30 -22.37 -11.49
N GLU A 15 -24.38 -21.63 -11.22
CA GLU A 15 -24.43 -20.56 -10.22
C GLU A 15 -24.20 -21.10 -8.80
N TRP A 16 -24.80 -22.26 -8.49
CA TRP A 16 -24.67 -22.93 -7.19
C TRP A 16 -23.30 -23.58 -6.97
N THR A 17 -22.66 -24.05 -8.03
CA THR A 17 -21.32 -24.64 -8.02
C THR A 17 -20.24 -23.61 -8.29
N ARG A 18 -20.54 -22.30 -8.24
CA ARG A 18 -19.46 -21.32 -8.09
C ARG A 18 -18.70 -21.79 -6.85
N PRO A 19 -17.45 -22.28 -6.98
CA PRO A 19 -16.64 -22.56 -5.81
C PRO A 19 -16.70 -21.26 -5.03
N GLY A 20 -17.22 -21.29 -3.80
CA GLY A 20 -17.17 -20.11 -2.95
C GLY A 20 -15.70 -19.74 -2.97
N LEU A 21 -15.35 -18.67 -3.71
CA LEU A 21 -13.98 -18.23 -3.83
C LEU A 21 -13.62 -18.00 -2.39
N SER A 22 -12.83 -18.91 -1.81
CA SER A 22 -12.30 -18.71 -0.48
C SER A 22 -11.65 -17.36 -0.59
N SER A 23 -12.26 -16.35 0.05
CA SER A 23 -11.79 -14.98 -0.03
C SER A 23 -10.30 -15.08 0.23
N PRO A 24 -9.44 -14.72 -0.75
CA PRO A 24 -8.01 -14.97 -0.60
C PRO A 24 -7.62 -14.41 0.76
N LEU A 25 -6.98 -15.24 1.59
CA LEU A 25 -6.57 -14.84 2.93
C LEU A 25 -5.94 -13.46 2.79
N ARG A 26 -6.58 -12.45 3.39
CA ARG A 26 -6.19 -11.07 3.16
C ARG A 26 -4.74 -10.96 3.64
N PRO A 27 -3.79 -10.51 2.80
CA PRO A 27 -2.37 -10.50 3.18
C PRO A 27 -2.10 -9.78 4.51
N ILE A 28 -2.95 -8.80 4.85
CA ILE A 28 -2.91 -8.08 6.12
C ILE A 28 -3.18 -8.93 7.38
N CYS A 29 -3.81 -10.08 7.25
CA CYS A 29 -4.03 -11.01 8.36
C CYS A 29 -2.75 -11.77 8.74
N ASP A 30 -1.71 -11.73 7.90
CA ASP A 30 -0.38 -12.22 8.23
C ASP A 30 0.54 -11.04 8.57
N LEU A 31 0.79 -10.84 9.87
CA LEU A 31 1.62 -9.74 10.36
C LEU A 31 3.03 -9.72 9.75
N ARG A 32 3.53 -10.87 9.29
CA ARG A 32 4.83 -10.99 8.62
C ARG A 32 4.89 -10.18 7.33
N VAL A 33 3.74 -9.96 6.68
CA VAL A 33 3.65 -9.13 5.48
C VAL A 33 3.98 -7.67 5.82
N LEU A 34 3.44 -7.14 6.92
CA LEU A 34 3.74 -5.78 7.35
C LEU A 34 5.17 -5.67 7.90
N ASP A 35 5.62 -6.65 8.68
CA ASP A 35 7.00 -6.71 9.18
C ASP A 35 8.04 -6.69 8.07
N HIS A 36 7.75 -7.33 6.94
CA HIS A 36 8.61 -7.31 5.77
C HIS A 36 8.82 -5.88 5.24
N PHE A 37 7.74 -5.11 5.08
CA PHE A 37 7.83 -3.73 4.62
C PHE A 37 8.51 -2.81 5.64
N ILE A 38 8.28 -3.03 6.94
CA ILE A 38 8.97 -2.29 8.02
C ILE A 38 10.48 -2.54 7.92
N LYS A 39 10.88 -3.81 7.73
CA LYS A 39 12.28 -4.18 7.60
C LYS A 39 12.93 -3.54 6.37
N GLU A 40 12.27 -3.57 5.21
CA GLU A 40 12.81 -2.93 4.00
C GLU A 40 12.95 -1.42 4.16
N ALA A 41 12.02 -0.76 4.86
CA ALA A 41 12.14 0.66 5.18
C ALA A 41 13.34 0.95 6.10
N TRP A 42 13.59 0.13 7.11
CA TRP A 42 14.77 0.26 7.98
C TRP A 42 16.08 0.00 7.23
N ASP A 43 16.12 -1.02 6.37
CA ASP A 43 17.30 -1.33 5.56
C ASP A 43 17.63 -0.16 4.60
N ALA A 44 16.61 0.46 4.00
CA ALA A 44 16.77 1.67 3.20
C ALA A 44 17.28 2.86 4.04
N GLU A 45 16.69 3.12 5.21
CA GLU A 45 17.15 4.18 6.12
C GLU A 45 18.62 3.98 6.53
N ALA A 46 19.01 2.75 6.88
CA ALA A 46 20.37 2.41 7.25
C ALA A 46 21.36 2.65 6.11
N ALA A 47 20.99 2.26 4.88
CA ALA A 47 21.81 2.50 3.70
C ALA A 47 21.97 4.00 3.40
N LEU A 48 20.90 4.78 3.52
CA LEU A 48 20.93 6.23 3.32
C LEU A 48 21.79 6.95 4.37
N ARG A 49 21.79 6.47 5.62
CA ARG A 49 22.71 6.98 6.66
C ARG A 49 24.17 6.66 6.35
N ALA A 50 24.44 5.52 5.72
CA ALA A 50 25.79 5.09 5.42
C ALA A 50 26.46 5.92 4.29
N CYS A 51 25.70 6.37 3.29
CA CYS A 51 26.24 7.18 2.18
C CYS A 51 26.49 8.66 2.53
N LYS A 52 25.99 9.16 3.67
CA LYS A 52 26.25 10.53 4.15
C LYS A 52 25.95 11.59 3.06
N ASP A 53 26.90 12.47 2.80
CA ASP A 53 26.77 13.56 1.82
C ASP A 53 26.59 13.06 0.38
N ALA A 54 26.96 11.81 0.06
CA ALA A 54 26.76 11.24 -1.28
C ALA A 54 25.28 10.97 -1.61
N CYS A 55 24.41 10.96 -0.60
CA CYS A 55 22.95 10.89 -0.76
C CYS A 55 22.26 12.20 -0.37
N SER A 56 22.99 13.31 -0.34
CA SER A 56 22.38 14.61 -0.05
C SER A 56 21.37 14.97 -1.13
N ILE A 57 20.15 15.28 -0.72
CA ILE A 57 19.09 15.70 -1.61
C ILE A 57 19.10 17.23 -1.67
N ALA A 58 19.32 17.80 -2.85
CA ALA A 58 19.42 19.25 -3.03
C ALA A 58 18.05 19.96 -3.00
N THR A 59 16.98 19.23 -3.29
CA THR A 59 15.61 19.75 -3.38
C THR A 59 14.81 19.37 -2.15
N ASN A 60 13.99 20.29 -1.65
CA ASN A 60 13.06 19.99 -0.57
C ASN A 60 11.81 19.29 -1.12
N PHE A 61 11.36 18.25 -0.43
CA PHE A 61 10.13 17.53 -0.75
C PHE A 61 9.16 17.60 0.42
N THR A 62 7.87 17.75 0.11
CA THR A 62 6.81 17.61 1.10
C THR A 62 6.65 16.13 1.43
N VAL A 63 6.72 15.78 2.71
CA VAL A 63 6.55 14.40 3.21
C VAL A 63 5.44 14.36 4.25
N PRO A 64 4.77 13.20 4.47
CA PRO A 64 3.75 13.11 5.50
C PRO A 64 4.34 13.27 6.90
N LEU A 65 3.53 13.79 7.83
CA LEU A 65 3.88 13.80 9.24
C LEU A 65 3.73 12.37 9.80
N THR A 66 4.82 11.78 10.28
CA THR A 66 4.82 10.39 10.78
C THR A 66 4.63 10.28 12.28
N ARG A 67 4.60 11.42 13.00
CA ARG A 67 4.34 11.44 14.44
C ARG A 67 2.86 11.22 14.70
N VAL A 68 2.55 10.22 15.51
CA VAL A 68 1.19 9.92 15.96
C VAL A 68 1.03 10.42 17.41
N ASP A 69 -0.01 11.20 17.65
CA ASP A 69 -0.52 11.45 19.00
C ASP A 69 -1.56 10.36 19.31
N PHE A 70 -1.25 9.49 20.27
CA PHE A 70 -2.08 8.33 20.55
C PHE A 70 -3.44 8.69 21.14
N ASP A 71 -3.53 9.77 21.94
CA ASP A 71 -4.80 10.20 22.54
C ASP A 71 -5.77 10.68 21.45
N VAL A 72 -5.23 11.42 20.46
CA VAL A 72 -6.00 11.87 19.30
C VAL A 72 -6.33 10.71 18.37
N TRP A 73 -5.35 9.84 18.09
CA TRP A 73 -5.51 8.70 17.19
C TRP A 73 -6.56 7.72 17.68
N GLU A 74 -6.55 7.37 18.97
CA GLU A 74 -7.53 6.45 19.57
C GLU A 74 -8.95 7.04 19.61
N ALA A 75 -9.08 8.36 19.60
CA ALA A 75 -10.37 9.04 19.53
C ALA A 75 -10.97 9.08 18.11
N MET A 76 -10.17 8.87 17.06
CA MET A 76 -10.62 8.81 15.67
C MET A 76 -11.41 7.53 15.39
N ASN A 77 -12.38 7.63 14.48
CA ASN A 77 -13.01 6.44 13.94
C ASN A 77 -12.11 5.73 12.91
N ILE A 78 -12.43 4.48 12.56
CA ILE A 78 -11.62 3.66 11.66
C ILE A 78 -11.48 4.27 10.26
N GLU A 79 -12.50 4.99 9.79
CA GLU A 79 -12.47 5.65 8.49
C GLU A 79 -11.50 6.83 8.49
N GLU A 80 -11.53 7.65 9.54
CA GLU A 80 -10.59 8.77 9.74
C GLU A 80 -9.14 8.27 9.83
N GLN A 81 -8.88 7.26 10.66
CA GLN A 81 -7.55 6.64 10.76
C GLN A 81 -7.06 6.13 9.41
N ALA A 82 -7.95 5.50 8.63
CA ALA A 82 -7.57 4.98 7.34
C ALA A 82 -7.36 6.08 6.29
N GLN A 83 -8.12 7.17 6.35
CA GLN A 83 -7.90 8.35 5.51
C GLN A 83 -6.54 9.02 5.82
N GLU A 84 -6.18 9.14 7.09
CA GLU A 84 -4.85 9.63 7.51
C GLU A 84 -3.72 8.76 6.95
N VAL A 85 -3.82 7.43 7.08
CA VAL A 85 -2.81 6.51 6.53
C VAL A 85 -2.75 6.58 5.01
N GLN A 86 -3.89 6.56 4.32
CA GLN A 86 -3.93 6.55 2.86
C GLN A 86 -3.45 7.87 2.26
N SER A 87 -3.85 9.01 2.83
CA SER A 87 -3.37 10.33 2.40
C SER A 87 -1.87 10.51 2.67
N GLY A 88 -1.38 10.04 3.81
CA GLY A 88 0.05 10.05 4.11
C GLY A 88 0.87 9.21 3.12
N ILE A 89 0.40 8.00 2.79
CA ILE A 89 1.01 7.13 1.78
C ILE A 89 0.95 7.76 0.38
N HIS A 90 -0.11 8.50 0.07
CA HIS A 90 -0.21 9.25 -1.19
C HIS A 90 0.89 10.30 -1.29
N VAL A 91 0.99 11.20 -0.31
CA VAL A 91 2.02 12.27 -0.26
C VAL A 91 3.43 11.68 -0.27
N LEU A 92 3.66 10.58 0.47
CA LEU A 92 4.96 9.91 0.47
C LEU A 92 5.37 9.40 -0.92
N ASN A 93 4.43 8.81 -1.66
CA ASN A 93 4.70 8.34 -3.00
C ASN A 93 4.97 9.49 -3.96
N GLU A 94 4.25 10.60 -3.86
CA GLU A 94 4.54 11.79 -4.68
C GLU A 94 5.94 12.33 -4.40
N ALA A 95 6.36 12.38 -3.13
CA ALA A 95 7.69 12.80 -2.74
C ALA A 95 8.77 11.90 -3.35
N ILE A 96 8.62 10.57 -3.22
CA ILE A 96 9.60 9.60 -3.71
C ILE A 96 9.62 9.54 -5.24
N SER A 97 8.47 9.63 -5.91
CA SER A 97 8.40 9.72 -7.38
C SER A 97 9.03 11.02 -7.90
N SER A 98 8.84 12.13 -7.18
CA SER A 98 9.51 13.41 -7.53
C SER A 98 11.01 13.32 -7.30
N LEU A 99 11.46 12.63 -6.24
CA LEU A 99 12.86 12.34 -6.01
C LEU A 99 13.45 11.47 -7.13
N GLN A 100 12.73 10.45 -7.58
CA GLN A 100 13.13 9.60 -8.72
C GLN A 100 13.36 10.41 -10.00
N ALA A 101 12.52 11.42 -10.25
CA ALA A 101 12.63 12.28 -11.42
C ALA A 101 13.82 13.27 -11.35
N SER A 102 14.37 13.48 -10.16
CA SER A 102 15.58 14.29 -9.98
C SER A 102 16.81 13.40 -10.08
N ASN A 103 17.78 13.74 -10.93
CA ASN A 103 18.97 12.92 -11.22
C ASN A 103 19.72 12.50 -9.93
N GLN A 104 19.55 11.26 -9.47
CA GLN A 104 20.16 10.72 -8.26
C GLN A 104 21.36 9.82 -8.55
N THR A 105 22.13 9.50 -7.50
CA THR A 105 23.20 8.49 -7.59
C THR A 105 22.60 7.08 -7.75
N ASP A 106 23.33 6.17 -8.40
CA ASP A 106 22.87 4.78 -8.62
C ASP A 106 22.49 4.05 -7.32
N VAL A 107 23.21 4.36 -6.22
CA VAL A 107 22.93 3.82 -4.88
C VAL A 107 21.53 4.25 -4.43
N LEU A 108 21.22 5.54 -4.53
CA LEU A 108 19.95 6.11 -4.11
C LEU A 108 18.80 5.66 -5.04
N GLN A 109 19.06 5.50 -6.34
CA GLN A 109 18.07 5.03 -7.31
C GLN A 109 17.48 3.67 -6.94
N SER A 110 18.32 2.70 -6.55
CA SER A 110 17.85 1.36 -6.19
C SER A 110 16.91 1.36 -4.98
N HIS A 111 17.19 2.20 -3.97
CA HIS A 111 16.34 2.35 -2.79
C HIS A 111 15.04 3.09 -3.09
N ILE A 112 15.07 4.06 -4.01
CA ILE A 112 13.88 4.76 -4.51
C ILE A 112 12.94 3.78 -5.22
N ASP A 113 13.47 3.00 -6.16
CA ASP A 113 12.68 2.04 -6.93
C ASP A 113 12.04 0.97 -6.03
N ALA A 114 12.81 0.44 -5.07
CA ALA A 114 12.29 -0.46 -4.04
C ALA A 114 11.16 0.20 -3.23
N SER A 115 11.35 1.45 -2.78
CA SER A 115 10.35 2.17 -2.00
C SER A 115 9.05 2.40 -2.77
N ILE A 116 9.11 2.73 -4.08
CA ILE A 116 7.93 2.89 -4.94
C ILE A 116 7.16 1.56 -5.05
N ASN A 117 7.87 0.46 -5.29
CA ASN A 117 7.25 -0.88 -5.39
C ASN A 117 6.62 -1.31 -4.06
N ASN A 118 7.27 -1.01 -2.93
CA ASN A 118 6.77 -1.30 -1.60
C ASN A 118 5.50 -0.51 -1.29
N ILE A 119 5.48 0.78 -1.62
CA ILE A 119 4.28 1.61 -1.47
C ILE A 119 3.13 1.08 -2.31
N ALA A 120 3.38 0.70 -3.57
CA ALA A 120 2.36 0.08 -4.43
C ALA A 120 1.80 -1.22 -3.81
N SER A 121 2.68 -2.04 -3.23
CA SER A 121 2.29 -3.29 -2.56
C SER A 121 1.47 -3.03 -1.30
N ILE A 122 1.89 -2.07 -0.46
CA ILE A 122 1.15 -1.65 0.74
C ILE A 122 -0.24 -1.14 0.37
N ARG A 123 -0.37 -0.30 -0.67
CA ARG A 123 -1.69 0.16 -1.13
C ARG A 123 -2.59 -0.99 -1.54
N GLN A 124 -2.04 -2.00 -2.21
CA GLN A 124 -2.81 -3.18 -2.59
C GLN A 124 -3.27 -3.98 -1.36
N VAL A 125 -2.43 -4.07 -0.33
CA VAL A 125 -2.82 -4.66 0.96
C VAL A 125 -3.93 -3.84 1.62
N LEU A 126 -3.81 -2.50 1.64
CA LEU A 126 -4.82 -1.61 2.22
C LEU A 126 -6.16 -1.68 1.48
N ARG A 127 -6.18 -1.77 0.15
CA ARG A 127 -7.40 -1.98 -0.65
C ARG A 127 -8.13 -3.28 -0.31
N SER A 128 -7.44 -4.27 0.28
CA SER A 128 -8.07 -5.51 0.75
C SER A 128 -8.86 -5.33 2.05
N LEU A 129 -8.57 -4.28 2.81
CA LEU A 129 -9.41 -3.82 3.91
C LEU A 129 -10.59 -3.08 3.26
N SER A 130 -11.82 -3.43 3.63
CA SER A 130 -13.03 -2.90 3.01
C SER A 130 -13.30 -1.44 3.45
N ILE A 131 -12.34 -0.56 3.17
CA ILE A 131 -12.25 0.84 3.57
C ILE A 131 -12.41 1.70 2.30
N PRO A 132 -13.08 2.87 2.38
CA PRO A 132 -13.10 3.82 1.28
C PRO A 132 -11.69 4.15 0.77
N GLU A 133 -11.52 4.16 -0.55
CA GLU A 133 -10.27 4.56 -1.18
C GLU A 133 -10.13 6.08 -1.10
N TYR A 134 -8.96 6.54 -0.68
CA TYR A 134 -8.62 7.96 -0.69
C TYR A 134 -8.54 8.47 -2.12
N VAL A 135 -9.29 9.54 -2.39
CA VAL A 135 -9.26 10.28 -3.65
C VAL A 135 -8.65 11.65 -3.37
N PRO A 136 -7.46 11.97 -3.92
CA PRO A 136 -6.87 13.30 -3.77
C PRO A 136 -7.81 14.38 -4.37
N PRO A 137 -7.85 15.58 -3.77
CA PRO A 137 -8.62 16.71 -4.29
C PRO A 137 -8.10 17.25 -5.63
#